data_AF-A0AAW2XBI9-F1
#
_entry.id   AF-A0AAW2XBI9-F1
#
_cell.length_a   1.000
_cell.length_b   1.000
_cell.length_c   1.000
_cell.angle_alpha   90.00
_cell.angle_beta   90.00
_cell.angle_gamma   90.00
#
_symmetry.space_group_name_H-M   'P 1'
#
loop_
_entity.id
_entity.type
_entity.pdbx_description
1 polymer ?
#
loop_
_entity_poly.entity_id
_entity_poly.type
_entity_poly.pdbx_seq_one_letter_code
_entity_poly.pdbx_strand_id
1 'polypeptide(L)'
;MPDCFEFKEDDISVTPVWAILPSLPLECWHPNALEKIDSRLGMPIAMNSLTMTMERLSYARILVEVDASKKLVDQVEFILLNGVTRKQRVVYEFTPKFCSECHHFGHLNDA
;
A
#
# COMPACT_ATOMS: atom_id res chain seq x y z
N MET A 1 -10.52 -12.60 -25.85
CA MET A 1 -10.36 -11.14 -25.68
C MET A 1 -10.57 -10.50 -27.04
N PRO A 2 -11.20 -9.31 -27.13
CA PRO A 2 -11.35 -8.62 -28.40
C PRO A 2 -10.00 -8.11 -28.92
N ASP A 3 -9.78 -8.18 -30.24
CA ASP A 3 -8.50 -7.85 -30.92
C ASP A 3 -8.14 -6.35 -30.95
N CYS A 4 -8.87 -5.51 -30.20
CA CYS A 4 -8.71 -4.05 -30.20
C CYS A 4 -8.15 -3.48 -28.89
N PHE A 5 -7.78 -4.34 -27.93
CA PHE A 5 -7.26 -3.92 -26.64
C PHE A 5 -6.23 -4.91 -26.11
N GLU A 6 -4.99 -4.45 -25.94
CA GLU A 6 -3.92 -5.18 -25.27
C GLU A 6 -3.63 -4.50 -23.92
N PHE A 7 -3.67 -5.27 -22.84
CA PHE A 7 -3.07 -4.83 -21.58
C PHE A 7 -1.56 -4.90 -21.74
N LYS A 8 -0.83 -3.87 -21.30
CA LYS A 8 0.61 -4.02 -21.12
C LYS A 8 0.83 -5.05 -20.02
N GLU A 9 1.82 -5.92 -20.18
CA GLU A 9 2.13 -6.96 -19.19
C GLU A 9 2.32 -6.38 -17.77
N ASP A 10 2.85 -5.15 -17.68
CA ASP A 10 3.01 -4.39 -16.44
C ASP A 10 1.68 -3.97 -15.77
N ASP A 11 0.59 -3.81 -16.52
CA ASP A 11 -0.71 -3.39 -15.97
C ASP A 11 -1.47 -4.56 -15.32
N ILE A 12 -1.05 -5.81 -15.58
CA ILE A 12 -1.76 -7.00 -15.11
C ILE A 12 -1.40 -7.32 -13.65
N SER A 13 -0.25 -6.88 -13.15
CA SER A 13 0.19 -7.16 -11.77
C SER A 13 -0.12 -6.04 -10.78
N VAL A 14 -0.55 -4.87 -11.25
CA VAL A 14 -0.85 -3.72 -10.39
C VAL A 14 -2.27 -3.83 -9.83
N THR A 15 -2.41 -3.66 -8.52
CA THR A 15 -3.71 -3.74 -7.86
C THR A 15 -3.80 -2.82 -6.65
N PRO A 16 -4.96 -2.20 -6.40
CA PRO A 16 -5.18 -1.34 -5.24
C PRO A 16 -5.32 -2.18 -3.96
N VAL A 17 -4.55 -1.84 -2.92
CA VAL A 17 -4.58 -2.53 -1.62
C VAL A 17 -4.67 -1.52 -0.48
N TRP A 18 -5.49 -1.84 0.51
CA TRP A 18 -5.55 -1.09 1.77
C TRP A 18 -4.36 -1.43 2.66
N ALA A 19 -3.52 -0.44 2.93
CA ALA A 19 -2.46 -0.49 3.91
C ALA A 19 -2.88 0.22 5.20
N ILE A 20 -2.66 -0.45 6.32
CA ILE A 20 -2.95 0.00 7.67
C ILE A 20 -1.62 0.32 8.35
N LEU A 21 -1.51 1.51 8.92
CA LEU A 21 -0.38 2.01 9.69
C LEU A 21 -0.78 2.05 11.18
N PRO A 22 -0.63 0.95 11.93
CA PRO A 22 -0.99 0.90 13.33
C PRO A 22 -0.11 1.84 14.16
N SER A 23 -0.72 2.51 15.15
CA SER A 23 0.00 3.34 16.12
C SER A 23 0.89 4.43 15.49
N LEU A 24 0.47 4.97 14.33
CA LEU A 24 1.18 6.04 13.65
C LEU A 24 1.27 7.28 14.56
N PRO A 25 2.47 7.86 14.78
CA PRO A 25 2.62 9.05 15.62
C PRO A 25 1.75 10.20 15.12
N LEU A 26 1.13 10.96 16.04
CA LEU A 26 0.20 12.06 15.71
C LEU A 26 0.79 13.09 14.74
N GLU A 27 2.09 13.35 14.87
CA GLU A 27 2.87 14.24 13.99
C GLU A 27 2.83 13.82 12.51
N CYS A 28 2.60 12.53 12.24
CA CYS A 28 2.56 11.94 10.90
C CYS A 28 1.14 11.84 10.31
N TRP A 29 0.10 12.32 11.00
CA TRP A 29 -1.28 12.30 10.50
C TRP A 29 -1.60 13.45 9.54
N HIS A 30 -0.66 14.38 9.35
CA HIS A 30 -0.79 15.42 8.34
C HIS A 30 -0.80 14.79 6.93
N PRO A 31 -1.67 15.23 6.00
CA PRO A 31 -1.74 14.69 4.64
C PRO A 31 -0.38 14.56 3.95
N ASN A 32 0.44 15.61 3.97
CA ASN A 32 1.80 15.58 3.39
C ASN A 32 2.74 14.53 4.01
N ALA A 33 2.54 14.13 5.27
CA ALA A 33 3.33 13.08 5.90
C ALA A 33 2.83 11.70 5.47
N LEU A 34 1.51 11.52 5.39
CA LEU A 34 0.89 10.32 4.85
C LEU A 34 1.27 10.09 3.38
N GLU A 35 1.29 11.14 2.55
CA GLU A 35 1.73 11.12 1.15
C GLU A 35 3.22 10.74 0.97
N LYS A 36 4.04 11.01 1.99
CA LYS A 36 5.45 10.57 1.98
C LYS A 36 5.59 9.11 2.41
N ILE A 37 4.67 8.62 3.22
CA ILE A 37 4.67 7.23 3.67
C ILE A 37 4.07 6.34 2.57
N ASP A 38 2.95 6.73 1.98
CA ASP A 38 2.24 5.96 0.95
C ASP A 38 3.06 5.80 -0.34
N SER A 39 3.81 6.82 -0.75
CA SER A 39 4.75 6.77 -1.89
C SER A 39 5.90 5.80 -1.69
N ARG A 40 6.18 5.38 -0.43
CA ARG A 40 7.13 4.29 -0.14
C ARG A 40 6.48 2.91 -0.25
N LEU A 41 5.16 2.83 -0.19
CA LEU A 41 4.41 1.59 -0.32
C LEU A 41 4.02 1.29 -1.77
N GLY A 42 3.70 2.32 -2.55
CA GLY A 42 3.19 2.20 -3.91
C GLY A 42 2.72 3.55 -4.48
N MET A 43 1.83 3.53 -5.47
CA MET A 43 1.21 4.75 -5.97
C MET A 43 0.00 5.13 -5.08
N PRO A 44 -0.04 6.33 -4.49
CA PRO A 44 -1.16 6.74 -3.64
C PRO A 44 -2.44 6.94 -4.45
N ILE A 45 -3.55 6.35 -3.99
CA ILE A 45 -4.88 6.54 -4.62
C ILE A 45 -5.78 7.40 -3.75
N ALA A 46 -5.91 7.01 -2.48
CA ALA A 46 -6.87 7.61 -1.57
C ALA A 46 -6.51 7.36 -0.11
N MET A 47 -7.05 8.17 0.78
CA MET A 47 -7.02 7.94 2.22
C MET A 47 -8.43 7.64 2.72
N ASN A 48 -8.57 6.81 3.74
CA ASN A 48 -9.89 6.56 4.34
C ASN A 48 -10.43 7.84 4.99
N SER A 49 -11.75 8.08 4.93
CA SER A 49 -12.38 9.27 5.53
C SER A 49 -12.04 9.44 7.01
N LEU A 50 -11.99 8.36 7.79
CA LEU A 50 -11.61 8.40 9.22
C LEU A 50 -10.14 8.77 9.45
N THR A 51 -9.28 8.48 8.47
CA THR A 51 -7.88 8.92 8.49
C THR A 51 -7.78 10.40 8.14
N MET A 52 -8.59 10.87 7.19
CA MET A 52 -8.65 12.28 6.81
C MET A 52 -9.24 13.17 7.91
N THR A 53 -10.25 12.69 8.64
CA THR A 53 -10.91 13.43 9.72
C THR A 53 -10.21 13.29 11.07
N MET A 54 -9.20 12.41 11.19
CA MET A 54 -8.51 12.09 12.44
C MET A 54 -9.46 11.60 13.56
N GLU A 55 -10.66 11.12 13.22
CA GLU A 55 -11.68 10.68 14.18
C GLU A 55 -11.30 9.38 14.91
N ARG A 56 -10.38 8.59 14.34
CA ARG A 56 -9.87 7.36 14.94
C ARG A 56 -8.35 7.30 14.85
N LEU A 57 -7.67 7.70 15.93
CA LEU A 57 -6.20 7.78 16.00
C LEU A 57 -5.49 6.44 16.30
N SER A 58 -6.22 5.31 16.29
CA SER A 58 -5.60 3.99 16.54
C SER A 58 -4.75 3.49 15.38
N TYR A 59 -5.12 3.84 14.15
CA TYR A 59 -4.39 3.47 12.93
C TYR A 59 -4.77 4.40 11.77
N ALA A 60 -3.80 4.74 10.92
CA ALA A 60 -4.09 5.37 9.64
C ALA A 60 -4.35 4.28 8.59
N ARG A 61 -5.25 4.54 7.64
CA ARG A 61 -5.59 3.61 6.56
C ARG A 61 -5.55 4.34 5.21
N ILE A 62 -4.72 3.81 4.32
CA ILE A 62 -4.41 4.39 3.01
C ILE A 62 -4.61 3.33 1.91
N LEU A 63 -5.08 3.77 0.75
CA LEU A 63 -5.25 2.96 -0.44
C LEU A 63 -4.09 3.26 -1.40
N VAL A 64 -3.30 2.23 -1.70
CA VAL A 64 -2.13 2.33 -2.57
C VAL A 64 -2.21 1.29 -3.68
N GLU A 65 -1.83 1.66 -4.90
CA GLU A 65 -1.57 0.67 -5.95
C GLU A 65 -0.20 0.05 -5.72
N VAL A 66 -0.18 -1.28 -5.66
CA VAL A 66 1.03 -2.07 -5.48
C VAL A 66 1.17 -3.05 -6.63
N ASP A 67 2.41 -3.34 -6.98
CA ASP A 67 2.75 -4.41 -7.90
C ASP A 67 2.79 -5.74 -7.14
N ALA A 68 1.77 -6.58 -7.37
CA ALA A 68 1.61 -7.86 -6.70
C ALA A 68 2.65 -8.92 -7.13
N SER A 69 3.40 -8.68 -8.21
CA SER A 69 4.53 -9.53 -8.58
C SER A 69 5.74 -9.32 -7.65
N LYS A 70 5.75 -8.23 -6.88
CA LYS A 70 6.84 -7.85 -5.98
C LYS A 70 6.47 -8.09 -4.52
N LYS A 71 7.50 -8.26 -3.69
CA LYS A 71 7.30 -8.30 -2.24
C LYS A 71 6.79 -6.95 -1.74
N LEU A 72 5.65 -6.97 -1.04
CA LEU A 72 5.09 -5.77 -0.42
C LEU A 72 5.96 -5.27 0.75
N VAL A 73 5.95 -3.95 0.94
CA VAL A 73 6.69 -3.26 2.00
C VAL A 73 5.96 -3.44 3.33
N ASP A 74 6.56 -4.16 4.27
CA ASP A 74 6.01 -4.44 5.60
C ASP A 74 6.43 -3.40 6.66
N GLN A 75 7.41 -2.54 6.34
CA GLN A 75 7.93 -1.51 7.22
C GLN A 75 8.48 -0.31 6.44
N VAL A 76 8.16 0.90 6.90
CA VAL A 76 8.71 2.16 6.40
C VAL A 76 9.53 2.83 7.49
N GLU A 77 10.77 3.21 7.18
CA GLU A 77 11.64 3.96 8.08
C GLU A 77 11.69 5.44 7.68
N PHE A 78 11.51 6.34 8.65
CA PHE A 78 11.59 7.78 8.44
C PHE A 78 12.11 8.51 9.67
N ILE A 79 12.63 9.72 9.47
CA ILE A 79 13.17 10.56 10.52
C ILE A 79 12.13 11.64 10.85
N LEU A 80 11.76 11.75 12.12
CA LEU A 80 10.90 12.80 12.64
C LEU A 80 11.65 14.14 12.71
N LEU A 81 10.92 15.26 12.82
CA LEU A 81 11.53 16.60 12.90
C LEU A 81 12.47 16.77 14.10
N ASN A 82 12.25 16.00 15.16
CA ASN A 82 13.13 15.96 16.34
C ASN A 82 14.39 15.09 16.16
N GLY A 83 14.64 14.57 14.96
CA GLY A 83 15.78 13.72 14.64
C GLY A 83 15.60 12.24 15.02
N VAL A 84 14.50 11.87 15.66
CA VAL A 84 14.24 10.47 16.04
C VAL A 84 13.86 9.65 14.81
N THR A 85 14.60 8.57 14.57
CA THR A 85 14.26 7.60 13.53
C THR A 85 13.14 6.70 14.01
N ARG A 86 12.12 6.51 13.17
CA ARG A 86 10.96 5.67 13.44
C ARG A 86 10.81 4.62 12.36
N LYS A 87 10.40 3.44 12.80
CA LYS A 87 10.04 2.30 11.94
C LYS A 87 8.55 2.06 12.06
N GLN A 88 7.80 2.47 11.04
CA GLN A 88 6.37 2.27 10.95
C GLN A 88 6.08 0.92 10.32
N ARG A 89 5.41 0.04 11.05
CA ARG A 89 4.90 -1.21 10.51
C ARG A 89 3.75 -0.94 9.56
N VAL A 90 3.65 -1.74 8.50
CA VAL A 90 2.57 -1.71 7.52
C VAL A 90 1.83 -3.05 7.59
N VAL A 91 0.51 -3.01 7.63
CA VAL A 91 -0.34 -4.20 7.61
C VAL A 91 -1.32 -4.06 6.46
N TYR A 92 -1.29 -4.99 5.51
CA TYR A 92 -2.22 -4.99 4.40
C TYR A 92 -3.49 -5.77 4.78
N GLU A 93 -4.68 -5.24 4.45
CA GLU A 93 -5.94 -5.96 4.71
C GLU A 93 -6.07 -7.24 3.87
N PHE A 94 -5.49 -7.22 2.68
CA PHE A 94 -5.39 -8.36 1.80
C PHE A 94 -4.04 -8.31 1.09
N THR A 95 -3.39 -9.47 0.96
CA THR A 95 -2.18 -9.60 0.15
C THR A 95 -2.58 -10.21 -1.19
N PRO A 96 -2.43 -9.47 -2.31
CA PRO A 96 -2.74 -10.00 -3.62
C PRO A 96 -1.87 -11.21 -3.94
N LYS A 97 -2.51 -12.28 -4.38
CA LYS A 97 -1.84 -13.50 -4.84
C LYS A 97 -1.70 -13.42 -6.35
N PHE A 98 -0.50 -13.09 -6.79
CA PHE A 98 -0.14 -13.05 -8.20
C PHE A 98 0.72 -14.28 -8.53
N CYS A 99 0.33 -15.04 -9.56
CA CYS A 99 1.13 -16.15 -10.05
C CYS A 99 2.12 -15.64 -11.09
N SER A 100 3.42 -15.79 -10.84
CA SER A 100 4.49 -15.42 -11.78
C SER A 100 4.48 -16.25 -13.06
N GLU A 101 4.00 -17.50 -12.99
CA GLU A 101 3.96 -18.40 -14.15
C GLU A 101 2.77 -18.07 -15.05
N CYS A 102 1.60 -17.93 -14.45
CA CYS A 102 0.36 -17.68 -15.20
C CYS A 102 0.16 -16.21 -15.54
N HIS A 103 0.85 -15.27 -14.87
CA HIS A 103 0.61 -13.83 -14.96
C HIS A 103 -0.85 -13.43 -14.65
N HIS A 104 -1.50 -14.14 -13.72
CA HIS A 104 -2.89 -13.91 -13.32
C HIS A 104 -3.04 -13.89 -11.79
N PHE A 105 -4.01 -13.12 -11.29
CA PHE A 105 -4.42 -13.12 -9.88
C PHE A 105 -5.23 -14.37 -9.52
N GLY A 106 -5.07 -14.85 -8.28
CA GLY A 106 -6.00 -15.81 -7.67
C GLY A 106 -5.63 -17.29 -7.80
N HIS A 107 -4.61 -17.63 -8.59
CA HIS A 107 -4.05 -18.98 -8.56
C HIS A 107 -3.25 -19.17 -7.28
N LEU A 108 -3.70 -20.08 -6.42
CA LEU A 108 -2.82 -20.76 -5.49
C LEU A 108 -2.02 -21.73 -6.35
N ASN A 109 -0.68 -21.60 -6.37
CA ASN A 109 0.15 -22.69 -6.87
C ASN A 109 -0.08 -23.86 -5.91
N ASP A 110 -1.04 -24.73 -6.22
CA ASP A 110 -1.07 -26.09 -5.69
C ASP A 110 0.13 -26.79 -6.30
N ALA A 111 1.20 -26.89 -5.51
CA ALA A 111 2.28 -27.83 -5.71
C ALA A 111 1.97 -29.12 -4.95
#